data_AF-A0A0K8TJ49-F1
#
_entry.id   AF-A0A0K8TJ49-F1
#
_cell.length_a   1.000
_cell.length_b   1.000
_cell.length_c   1.000
_cell.angle_alpha   90.00
_cell.angle_beta   90.00
_cell.angle_gamma   90.00
#
_symmetry.space_group_name_H-M   'P 1'
#
loop_
_entity.id
_entity.type
_entity.pdbx_description
1 polymer ?
#
loop_
_entity_poly.entity_id
_entity_poly.type
_entity_poly.pdbx_seq_one_letter_code
_entity_poly.pdbx_strand_id
1 'polypeptide(L)'
;MALITAFIADYIRGTGKLSTTATRKIFTTFAVGLPGLLMVAQVYLGDSTFWTVTIFTIALTLNGAVTAGYLGNGLDIAPNFSGTIFGMANTLSSIGGFISSGIVAQITYQNETYDRFRIIFWILAATYIVGSCFYLVFGSGVLQEWNTPKEVAANGHSKKDVELQEKEPLKDTAA
;
A
#
# COMPACT_ATOMS: atom_id res chain seq x y z
N MET A 1 -2.90 -14.32 -3.86
CA MET A 1 -3.48 -13.46 -2.80
C MET A 1 -4.13 -12.21 -3.32
N ALA A 2 -3.48 -11.38 -4.14
CA ALA A 2 -4.03 -10.10 -4.61
C ALA A 2 -5.46 -10.17 -5.17
N LEU A 3 -5.76 -11.16 -6.02
CA LEU A 3 -7.12 -11.37 -6.55
C LEU A 3 -8.11 -11.75 -5.46
N ILE A 4 -7.74 -12.70 -4.59
CA ILE A 4 -8.59 -13.17 -3.48
C ILE A 4 -8.90 -12.00 -2.53
N THR A 5 -7.90 -11.20 -2.17
CA THR A 5 -8.08 -10.04 -1.29
C THR A 5 -8.88 -8.93 -1.95
N ALA A 6 -8.76 -8.75 -3.27
CA ALA A 6 -9.61 -7.82 -4.01
C ALA A 6 -11.08 -8.29 -4.01
N PHE A 7 -11.35 -9.55 -4.34
CA PHE A 7 -12.70 -10.14 -4.28
C PHE A 7 -13.33 -10.02 -2.88
N ILE A 8 -12.56 -10.32 -1.83
CA ILE A 8 -13.03 -10.18 -0.45
C ILE A 8 -13.28 -8.71 -0.10
N ALA A 9 -12.39 -7.80 -0.49
CA ALA A 9 -12.56 -6.38 -0.24
C ALA A 9 -13.78 -5.79 -0.97
N ASP A 10 -14.01 -6.19 -2.22
CA ASP A 10 -15.18 -5.79 -2.99
C ASP A 10 -16.46 -6.36 -2.39
N TYR A 11 -16.44 -7.61 -1.93
CA TYR A 11 -17.55 -8.20 -1.19
C TYR A 11 -17.85 -7.43 0.11
N ILE A 12 -16.82 -7.13 0.92
CA ILE A 12 -16.97 -6.38 2.17
C ILE A 12 -17.50 -4.96 1.89
N ARG A 13 -17.00 -4.27 0.87
CA ARG A 13 -17.50 -2.96 0.45
C ARG A 13 -18.96 -3.05 -0.01
N GLY A 14 -19.32 -4.09 -0.77
CA GLY A 14 -20.69 -4.33 -1.23
C GLY A 14 -21.71 -4.58 -0.11
N THR A 15 -21.27 -5.06 1.06
CA THR A 15 -22.17 -5.24 2.21
C THR A 15 -22.51 -3.94 2.95
N GLY A 16 -21.83 -2.83 2.68
CA GLY A 16 -22.09 -1.52 3.30
C GLY A 16 -21.80 -1.44 4.81
N LYS A 17 -21.24 -2.50 5.42
CA LYS A 17 -21.02 -2.58 6.88
C LYS A 17 -19.74 -1.88 7.36
N LEU A 18 -18.78 -1.63 6.48
CA LEU A 18 -17.53 -0.92 6.80
C LEU A 18 -17.33 0.31 5.90
N SER A 19 -16.86 1.40 6.52
CA SER A 19 -16.35 2.57 5.78
C SER A 19 -15.16 2.18 4.90
N THR A 20 -15.05 2.80 3.72
CA THR A 20 -13.90 2.65 2.81
C THR A 20 -12.57 2.83 3.54
N THR A 21 -12.48 3.83 4.41
CA THR A 21 -11.27 4.11 5.20
C THR A 21 -10.93 2.97 6.16
N ALA A 22 -11.92 2.40 6.85
CA ALA A 22 -11.70 1.32 7.79
C ALA A 22 -11.25 0.04 7.08
N THR A 23 -11.88 -0.30 5.95
CA THR A 23 -11.51 -1.42 5.10
C THR A 23 -10.05 -1.27 4.62
N ARG A 24 -9.70 -0.10 4.07
CA ARG A 24 -8.33 0.18 3.58
C ARG A 24 -7.28 0.11 4.68
N LYS A 25 -7.59 0.61 5.89
CA LYS A 25 -6.71 0.51 7.06
C LYS A 25 -6.46 -0.93 7.49
N ILE A 26 -7.52 -1.74 7.59
CA ILE A 26 -7.42 -3.14 7.99
C ILE A 26 -6.60 -3.93 6.97
N PHE A 27 -6.93 -3.83 5.68
CA PHE A 27 -6.19 -4.54 4.64
C PHE A 27 -4.74 -4.10 4.54
N THR A 28 -4.44 -2.80 4.69
CA THR A 28 -3.06 -2.31 4.69
C THR A 28 -2.27 -2.79 5.90
N THR A 29 -2.88 -2.80 7.08
CA THR A 29 -2.24 -3.32 8.30
C THR A 29 -1.94 -4.80 8.18
N PHE A 30 -2.86 -5.57 7.60
CA PHE A 30 -2.64 -6.98 7.33
C PHE A 30 -1.55 -7.19 6.28
N ALA A 31 -1.54 -6.39 5.22
CA ALA A 31 -0.61 -6.52 4.12
C ALA A 31 0.82 -6.05 4.43
N VAL A 32 1.00 -5.13 5.39
CA VAL A 32 2.29 -4.47 5.67
C VAL A 32 2.73 -4.75 7.10
N GLY A 33 1.82 -4.69 8.07
CA GLY A 33 2.11 -4.95 9.48
C GLY A 33 2.47 -6.40 9.77
N LEU A 34 1.73 -7.36 9.18
CA LEU A 34 2.03 -8.78 9.40
C LEU A 34 3.38 -9.20 8.78
N PRO A 35 3.75 -8.78 7.55
CA PRO A 35 5.13 -8.93 7.07
C PRO A 35 6.17 -8.29 7.98
N GLY A 36 5.90 -7.14 8.60
CA GLY A 36 6.79 -6.52 9.58
C GLY A 36 7.06 -7.42 10.80
N LEU A 37 6.03 -8.07 11.34
CA LEU A 37 6.18 -9.05 12.42
C LEU A 37 6.94 -10.32 11.97
N LEU A 38 6.69 -10.77 10.74
CA LEU A 38 7.42 -11.89 10.15
C LEU A 38 8.92 -11.57 9.95
N MET A 39 9.28 -10.32 9.65
CA MET A 39 10.68 -9.90 9.61
C MET A 39 11.34 -9.94 10.99
N VAL A 40 10.61 -9.67 12.08
CA VAL A 40 11.11 -9.89 13.45
C VAL A 40 11.35 -11.38 13.70
N ALA A 41 10.41 -12.24 13.30
CA ALA A 41 10.60 -13.70 13.40
C ALA A 41 11.81 -14.17 12.58
N GLN A 42 12.06 -13.55 11.41
CA GLN A 42 13.20 -13.86 10.56
C GLN A 42 14.55 -13.63 11.24
N VAL A 43 14.67 -12.65 12.14
CA VAL A 43 15.90 -12.38 12.90
C VAL A 43 16.31 -13.56 13.78
N TYR A 44 15.33 -14.26 14.34
CA TYR A 44 15.56 -15.34 15.30
C TYR A 44 15.58 -16.74 14.66
N LEU A 45 14.81 -16.94 13.59
CA LEU A 45 14.61 -18.25 12.97
C LEU A 45 15.42 -18.47 11.68
N GLY A 46 16.05 -17.43 11.14
CA GLY A 46 16.68 -17.47 9.83
C GLY A 46 18.03 -18.20 9.76
N ASP A 47 18.52 -18.78 10.86
CA ASP A 47 19.72 -19.65 10.87
C ASP A 47 19.55 -20.87 9.95
N SER A 48 18.31 -21.27 9.65
CA SER A 48 18.00 -22.31 8.66
C SER A 48 17.43 -21.72 7.38
N THR A 49 17.94 -22.21 6.24
CA THR A 49 17.42 -21.87 4.90
C THR A 49 15.93 -22.17 4.77
N PHE A 50 15.45 -23.27 5.36
CA PHE A 50 14.04 -23.65 5.30
C PHE A 50 13.14 -22.57 5.90
N TRP A 51 13.42 -22.16 7.14
CA TRP A 51 12.66 -21.11 7.83
C TRP A 51 12.75 -19.78 7.10
N THR A 52 13.93 -19.41 6.62
CA THR A 52 14.14 -18.17 5.87
C THR A 52 13.24 -18.09 4.64
N VAL A 53 13.23 -19.13 3.81
CA VAL A 53 12.44 -19.19 2.58
C VAL A 53 10.95 -19.21 2.90
N THR A 54 10.51 -19.98 3.90
CA THR A 54 9.09 -20.03 4.29
C THR A 54 8.58 -18.68 4.78
N ILE A 55 9.34 -18.00 5.66
CA ILE A 55 8.96 -16.69 6.19
C ILE A 55 8.84 -15.64 5.07
N PHE A 56 9.83 -15.58 4.16
CA PHE A 56 9.77 -14.67 3.02
C PHE A 56 8.60 -14.98 2.07
N THR A 57 8.36 -16.25 1.80
CA THR A 57 7.26 -16.68 0.93
C THR A 57 5.91 -16.24 1.52
N ILE A 58 5.70 -16.46 2.81
CA ILE A 58 4.47 -16.04 3.51
C ILE A 58 4.36 -14.52 3.53
N ALA A 59 5.44 -13.80 3.87
CA ALA A 59 5.45 -12.35 3.90
C ALA A 59 5.08 -11.73 2.54
N LEU A 60 5.68 -12.22 1.44
CA LEU A 60 5.39 -11.74 0.09
C LEU A 60 3.95 -12.09 -0.34
N THR A 61 3.48 -13.28 0.05
CA THR A 61 2.11 -13.72 -0.19
C THR A 61 1.10 -12.79 0.48
N LEU A 62 1.34 -12.41 1.74
CA LEU A 62 0.51 -11.47 2.50
C LEU A 62 0.59 -10.04 1.94
N ASN A 63 1.77 -9.60 1.49
CA ASN A 63 1.94 -8.30 0.84
C ASN A 63 1.02 -8.15 -0.39
N GLY A 64 0.64 -9.26 -1.05
CA GLY A 64 -0.35 -9.22 -2.13
C GLY A 64 -1.68 -8.55 -1.76
N ALA A 65 -2.04 -8.49 -0.47
CA ALA A 65 -3.21 -7.78 0.02
C ALA A 65 -3.14 -6.24 -0.12
N VAL A 66 -1.98 -5.68 -0.47
CA VAL A 66 -1.79 -4.23 -0.70
C VAL A 66 -2.73 -3.68 -1.79
N THR A 67 -3.10 -4.50 -2.78
CA THR A 67 -4.05 -4.10 -3.84
C THR A 67 -5.42 -3.70 -3.27
N ALA A 68 -5.89 -4.44 -2.27
CA ALA A 68 -7.10 -4.13 -1.51
C ALA A 68 -6.86 -3.08 -0.40
N GLY A 69 -5.61 -2.88 0.01
CA GLY A 69 -5.18 -1.85 0.96
C GLY A 69 -4.89 -0.51 0.29
N TYR A 70 -3.75 0.10 0.65
CA TYR A 70 -3.40 1.47 0.29
C TYR A 70 -3.27 1.71 -1.21
N LEU A 71 -3.05 0.67 -2.03
CA LEU A 71 -2.86 0.86 -3.46
C LEU A 71 -4.10 1.53 -4.06
N GLY A 72 -5.31 1.03 -3.78
CA GLY A 72 -6.53 1.68 -4.27
C GLY A 72 -6.87 3.03 -3.61
N ASN A 73 -6.14 3.45 -2.58
CA ASN A 73 -6.49 4.63 -1.79
C ASN A 73 -6.32 5.95 -2.55
N GLY A 74 -5.38 6.02 -3.49
CA GLY A 74 -5.22 7.21 -4.35
C GLY A 74 -6.46 7.49 -5.21
N LEU A 75 -7.08 6.42 -5.73
CA LEU A 75 -8.34 6.50 -6.47
C LEU A 75 -9.52 6.89 -5.56
N ASP A 76 -9.54 6.39 -4.33
CA ASP A 76 -10.61 6.75 -3.37
C ASP A 76 -10.51 8.21 -2.90
N ILE A 77 -9.30 8.79 -2.85
CA ILE A 77 -9.02 10.17 -2.39
C ILE A 77 -9.25 11.19 -3.51
N ALA A 78 -8.70 10.94 -4.70
CA ALA A 78 -8.75 11.89 -5.81
C ALA A 78 -8.58 11.17 -7.16
N PRO A 79 -9.67 10.63 -7.76
CA PRO A 79 -9.58 9.90 -9.02
C PRO A 79 -8.96 10.73 -10.16
N ASN A 80 -9.28 12.02 -10.28
CA ASN A 80 -8.76 12.92 -11.33
C ASN A 80 -7.24 13.13 -11.25
N PHE A 81 -6.68 13.10 -10.03
CA PHE A 81 -5.25 13.29 -9.78
C PHE A 81 -4.54 12.00 -9.39
N SER A 82 -5.23 10.86 -9.45
CA SER A 82 -4.73 9.57 -8.97
C SER A 82 -3.42 9.20 -9.64
N GLY A 83 -3.33 9.32 -10.97
CA GLY A 83 -2.10 9.07 -11.73
C GLY A 83 -0.90 9.91 -11.25
N THR A 84 -1.12 11.20 -10.98
CA THR A 84 -0.07 12.08 -10.45
C THR A 84 0.35 11.70 -9.03
N ILE A 85 -0.61 11.38 -8.16
CA ILE A 85 -0.36 10.92 -6.78
C ILE A 85 0.46 9.63 -6.79
N PHE A 86 0.05 8.65 -7.60
CA PHE A 86 0.80 7.41 -7.76
C PHE A 86 2.19 7.64 -8.36
N GLY A 87 2.31 8.53 -9.34
CA GLY A 87 3.60 8.89 -9.92
C GLY A 87 4.56 9.41 -8.85
N MET A 88 4.13 10.41 -8.08
CA MET A 88 4.94 10.96 -6.98
C MET A 88 5.27 9.92 -5.92
N ALA A 89 4.31 9.07 -5.54
CA ALA A 89 4.53 8.00 -4.58
C ALA A 89 5.58 6.99 -5.08
N ASN A 90 5.54 6.61 -6.37
CA ASN A 90 6.52 5.71 -6.98
C ASN A 90 7.90 6.34 -7.10
N THR A 91 7.99 7.66 -7.35
CA THR A 91 9.27 8.38 -7.34
C THR A 91 9.90 8.34 -5.96
N LEU A 92 9.14 8.67 -4.91
CA LEU A 92 9.63 8.57 -3.52
C LEU A 92 10.03 7.13 -3.16
N SER A 93 9.22 6.15 -3.57
CA SER A 93 9.52 4.73 -3.35
C SER A 93 10.82 4.30 -4.05
N SER A 94 11.06 4.78 -5.27
CA SER A 94 12.29 4.49 -6.02
C SER A 94 13.52 5.08 -5.34
N ILE A 95 13.44 6.31 -4.83
CA ILE A 95 14.52 6.93 -4.05
C ILE A 95 14.80 6.11 -2.78
N GLY A 96 13.74 5.70 -2.07
CA GLY A 96 13.86 4.81 -0.91
C GLY A 96 14.53 3.47 -1.26
N GLY A 97 14.18 2.88 -2.40
CA GLY A 97 14.80 1.65 -2.91
C GLY A 97 16.29 1.82 -3.23
N PHE A 98 16.68 2.94 -3.83
CA PHE A 98 18.08 3.29 -4.08
C PHE A 98 18.88 3.40 -2.77
N ILE A 99 18.35 4.14 -1.79
CA ILE A 99 18.98 4.30 -0.46
C ILE A 99 19.10 2.94 0.25
N SER A 100 18.02 2.14 0.23
CA SER A 100 17.98 0.81 0.84
C SER A 100 19.07 -0.12 0.26
N SER A 101 19.25 -0.09 -1.06
CA SER A 101 20.29 -0.88 -1.74
C SER A 101 21.69 -0.47 -1.30
N GLY A 102 21.94 0.84 -1.13
CA GLY A 102 23.20 1.36 -0.59
C GLY A 102 23.46 0.91 0.85
N ILE A 103 22.44 0.93 1.71
CA ILE A 103 22.54 0.48 3.11
C ILE A 103 22.90 -1.01 3.16
N VAL A 104 22.18 -1.85 2.41
CA VAL A 104 22.44 -3.30 2.37
C VAL A 104 23.85 -3.57 1.84
N ALA A 105 24.28 -2.89 0.78
CA ALA A 105 25.62 -3.04 0.23
C ALA A 105 26.73 -2.71 1.25
N GLN A 106 26.54 -1.67 2.05
CA GLN A 106 27.50 -1.28 3.09
C GLN A 106 27.51 -2.27 4.27
N ILE A 107 26.33 -2.73 4.73
CA ILE A 107 26.23 -3.66 5.86
C ILE A 107 26.88 -5.01 5.52
N THR A 108 26.69 -5.48 4.29
CA THR A 108 27.18 -6.78 3.81
C THR A 108 28.61 -6.71 3.25
N TYR A 109 29.21 -5.52 3.17
CA TYR A 109 30.54 -5.34 2.58
C TYR A 109 31.61 -6.20 3.29
N GLN A 110 32.32 -7.02 2.50
CA GLN A 110 33.42 -7.91 2.90
C GLN A 110 33.11 -9.06 3.87
N ASN A 111 31.87 -9.18 4.38
CA ASN A 111 31.47 -10.30 5.25
C ASN A 111 29.97 -10.57 5.12
N GLU A 112 29.60 -11.63 4.40
CA GLU A 112 28.21 -12.04 4.16
C GLU A 112 27.70 -12.98 5.25
N THR A 113 27.89 -12.59 6.52
CA THR A 113 27.44 -13.42 7.65
C THR A 113 25.98 -13.12 7.99
N TYR A 114 25.26 -14.15 8.43
CA TYR A 114 23.86 -14.02 8.85
C TYR A 114 23.64 -12.96 9.94
N ASP A 115 24.60 -12.75 10.84
CA ASP A 115 24.52 -11.69 11.87
C ASP A 115 24.41 -10.27 11.29
N ARG A 116 25.00 -9.99 10.13
CA ARG A 116 24.83 -8.70 9.43
C ARG A 116 23.45 -8.60 8.79
N PHE A 117 22.93 -9.72 8.27
CA PHE A 117 21.55 -9.79 7.78
C PHE A 117 20.51 -9.60 8.88
N ARG A 118 20.78 -10.02 10.13
CA ARG A 118 19.91 -9.71 11.28
C ARG A 118 19.70 -8.21 11.44
N ILE A 119 20.74 -7.39 11.24
CA ILE A 119 20.63 -5.92 11.28
C ILE A 119 19.71 -5.43 10.15
N ILE A 120 19.86 -5.97 8.94
CA ILE A 120 19.01 -5.63 7.80
C ILE A 120 17.55 -5.99 8.07
N PHE A 121 17.28 -7.17 8.62
CA PHE A 121 15.92 -7.61 8.97
C PHE A 121 15.29 -6.76 10.07
N TRP A 122 16.08 -6.27 11.04
CA TRP A 122 15.61 -5.29 12.02
C TRP A 122 15.20 -3.96 11.38
N ILE A 123 15.99 -3.45 10.43
CA ILE A 123 15.66 -2.23 9.69
C ILE A 123 14.38 -2.44 8.87
N LEU A 124 14.24 -3.59 8.20
CA LEU A 124 13.02 -3.95 7.48
C LEU A 124 11.82 -4.01 8.43
N ALA A 125 11.91 -4.74 9.54
CA ALA A 125 10.84 -4.82 10.52
C ALA A 125 10.40 -3.44 11.04
N ALA A 126 11.36 -2.58 11.38
CA ALA A 126 11.09 -1.23 11.85
C ALA A 126 10.37 -0.39 10.78
N THR A 127 10.84 -0.42 9.53
CA THR A 127 10.22 0.33 8.42
C THR A 127 8.80 -0.16 8.11
N TYR A 128 8.56 -1.47 8.09
CA TYR A 128 7.23 -2.06 7.92
C TYR A 128 6.27 -1.67 9.04
N ILE A 129 6.70 -1.79 10.31
CA ILE A 129 5.86 -1.48 11.47
C ILE A 129 5.55 0.02 11.54
N VAL A 130 6.56 0.88 11.42
CA VAL A 130 6.39 2.34 11.45
C VAL A 130 5.51 2.80 10.29
N GLY A 131 5.73 2.28 9.08
CA GLY A 131 4.91 2.59 7.91
C GLY A 131 3.44 2.17 8.09
N SER A 132 3.22 0.96 8.62
CA SER A 132 1.89 0.45 8.94
C SER A 132 1.19 1.31 9.99
N CYS A 133 1.88 1.64 11.09
CA CYS A 133 1.35 2.51 12.15
C CYS A 133 1.03 3.92 11.63
N PHE A 134 1.91 4.49 10.80
CA PHE A 134 1.68 5.80 10.20
C PHE A 134 0.43 5.79 9.31
N TYR A 135 0.27 4.78 8.45
CA TYR A 135 -0.93 4.64 7.62
C TYR A 135 -2.19 4.39 8.45
N LEU A 136 -2.11 3.63 9.54
CA LEU A 136 -3.21 3.40 10.46
C LEU A 136 -3.73 4.70 11.10
N VAL A 137 -2.83 5.60 11.49
CA VAL A 137 -3.20 6.87 12.12
C VAL A 137 -3.68 7.88 11.08
N PHE A 138 -2.89 8.12 10.03
CA PHE A 138 -3.09 9.23 9.09
C PHE A 138 -3.86 8.86 7.81
N GLY A 139 -4.00 7.56 7.50
CA GLY A 139 -4.69 7.11 6.30
C GLY A 139 -6.16 7.54 6.28
N SER A 140 -6.62 8.04 5.13
CA SER A 140 -8.01 8.36 4.84
C SER A 140 -8.38 7.80 3.47
N GLY A 141 -9.61 7.31 3.33
CA GLY A 141 -10.19 6.81 2.07
C GLY A 141 -11.46 7.57 1.69
N VAL A 142 -11.49 8.88 1.97
CA VAL A 142 -12.59 9.79 1.64
C VAL A 142 -12.16 10.73 0.52
N LEU A 143 -13.08 11.00 -0.41
CA LEU A 143 -12.88 11.95 -1.50
C LEU A 143 -12.47 13.33 -0.97
N GLN A 144 -11.38 13.87 -1.49
CA GLN A 144 -10.85 15.16 -1.06
C GLN A 144 -11.42 16.32 -1.88
N GLU A 145 -11.54 17.48 -1.25
CA GLU A 145 -12.19 18.66 -1.86
C GLU A 145 -11.46 19.21 -3.08
N TRP A 146 -10.16 18.98 -3.18
CA TRP A 146 -9.32 19.40 -4.30
C TRP A 146 -9.36 18.43 -5.48
N ASN A 147 -10.14 17.34 -5.42
CA ASN A 147 -10.30 16.42 -6.55
C ASN A 147 -10.93 17.11 -7.78
N THR A 148 -11.79 18.11 -7.58
CA THR A 148 -12.47 18.80 -8.68
C THR A 148 -11.53 19.82 -9.33
N PRO A 149 -11.24 19.73 -10.64
CA PRO A 149 -10.49 20.75 -11.36
C PRO A 149 -11.23 22.10 -11.30
N LYS A 150 -10.49 23.19 -11.09
CA LYS A 150 -11.07 24.54 -10.91
C LYS A 150 -11.98 25.00 -12.06
N GLU A 151 -11.78 24.47 -13.27
CA GLU A 151 -12.63 24.71 -14.44
C GLU A 151 -14.06 24.17 -14.30
N VAL A 152 -14.23 22.99 -13.67
CA VAL A 152 -15.55 22.39 -13.45
C VAL A 152 -16.27 23.08 -12.28
N ALA A 153 -15.52 23.51 -11.26
CA ALA A 153 -16.04 24.29 -10.14
C ALA A 153 -16.51 25.69 -10.57
N ALA A 154 -15.87 26.29 -11.59
CA ALA A 154 -16.25 27.58 -12.15
C ALA A 154 -17.55 27.53 -12.98
N ASN A 155 -17.92 26.36 -13.52
CA ASN A 155 -19.11 26.18 -14.35
C ASN A 155 -20.40 25.86 -13.56
N GLY A 156 -20.38 25.94 -12.23
CA GLY A 156 -21.60 25.87 -11.41
C GLY A 156 -22.22 24.48 -11.25
N HIS A 157 -21.56 23.41 -11.65
CA HIS A 157 -22.02 22.04 -11.38
C HIS A 157 -21.94 21.74 -9.88
N SER A 158 -23.04 21.21 -9.31
CA SER A 158 -23.07 20.85 -7.88
C SER A 158 -22.09 19.71 -7.61
N LYS A 159 -21.43 19.72 -6.44
CA LYS A 159 -20.48 18.67 -6.01
C LYS A 159 -21.03 17.24 -6.18
N LYS A 160 -22.35 17.06 -6.03
CA LYS A 160 -23.05 15.79 -6.23
C LYS A 160 -23.15 15.36 -7.69
N ASP A 161 -23.26 16.31 -8.63
CA ASP A 161 -23.43 16.01 -10.05
C ASP A 161 -22.12 15.53 -10.66
N VAL A 162 -20.99 16.09 -10.22
CA VAL A 162 -19.64 15.64 -10.62
C VAL A 162 -19.36 14.23 -10.07
N GLU A 163 -19.72 13.97 -8.80
CA GLU A 163 -19.54 12.65 -8.17
C GLU A 163 -20.43 11.57 -8.81
N LEU A 164 -21.61 11.94 -9.32
CA LEU A 164 -22.51 11.04 -10.06
C LEU A 164 -22.00 10.78 -11.48
N GLN A 165 -21.52 11.82 -12.19
CA GLN A 165 -20.94 11.67 -13.53
C GLN A 165 -19.65 10.85 -13.53
N GLU A 166 -18.82 10.96 -12.49
CA GLU A 166 -17.56 10.21 -12.35
C GLU A 166 -17.78 8.72 -12.02
N LYS A 167 -18.94 8.37 -11.47
CA LYS A 167 -19.36 6.96 -11.22
C LYS A 167 -20.07 6.33 -12.41
N GLU A 168 -20.53 7.12 -13.39
CA GLU A 168 -21.07 6.55 -14.62
C GLU A 168 -19.92 5.98 -15.47
N PRO A 169 -20.02 4.72 -15.94
CA PRO A 169 -19.04 4.20 -16.88
C PRO A 169 -19.03 5.12 -18.11
N LEU A 170 -17.83 5.44 -18.60
CA LEU A 170 -17.63 6.19 -19.84
C LEU A 170 -18.54 5.57 -20.90
N LYS A 171 -19.54 6.33 -21.37
CA LYS A 171 -20.33 5.91 -22.52
C LYS A 171 -19.35 5.66 -23.64
N ASP A 172 -19.35 4.44 -24.18
CA ASP A 172 -18.57 4.12 -25.36
C ASP A 172 -18.90 5.18 -26.41
N THR A 173 -17.95 6.07 -26.66
CA THR A 173 -18.02 7.01 -27.77
C THR A 173 -17.82 6.16 -29.03
N ALA A 174 -18.89 5.48 -29.45
CA ALA A 174 -18.97 4.85 -30.75
C ALA A 174 -18.96 5.98 -31.78
N ALA A 175 -17.79 6.18 -32.38
CA ALA A 175 -17.59 6.86 -33.64
C ALA A 175 -16.89 5.89 -34.60
#